data_AF-A0A954MWV4-F1
#
_entry.id   AF-A0A954MWV4-F1
#
_cell.length_a   1.000
_cell.length_b   1.000
_cell.length_c   1.000
_cell.angle_alpha   90.00
_cell.angle_beta   90.00
_cell.angle_gamma   90.00
#
_symmetry.space_group_name_H-M   'P 1'
#
loop_
_entity.id
_entity.type
_entity.pdbx_description
1 polymer ?
#
loop_
_entity_poly.entity_id
_entity_poly.type
_entity_poly.pdbx_seq_one_letter_code
_entity_poly.pdbx_strand_id
1 'polypeptide(L)'
;MNHPTDLTAPQWEAVDHADGALLVLAGPGSGKTRVITRRIARLIERGISPRDILAITFTNKAANEMAERVARLIPGTQVWVSTFHRFCARLLRHHGQAVGLQPNFTILDTADQRSILKEVLAEIDQEAAHVPIGQIAARISVAKNRLITPDTLSQQVEDG
;
A
#
# COMPACT_ATOMS: atom_id res chain seq x y z
N MET A 1 -26.00 -18.83 16.65
CA MET A 1 -25.97 -17.81 15.57
C MET A 1 -26.05 -18.54 14.25
N ASN A 2 -27.03 -18.24 13.40
CA ASN A 2 -27.09 -18.82 12.05
C ASN A 2 -25.84 -18.39 11.29
N HIS A 3 -24.99 -19.33 10.90
CA HIS A 3 -23.93 -19.06 9.93
C HIS A 3 -24.61 -18.60 8.64
N PRO A 4 -24.41 -17.36 8.14
CA PRO A 4 -24.84 -17.03 6.80
C PRO A 4 -24.30 -18.07 5.82
N THR A 5 -25.21 -18.63 5.02
CA THR A 5 -25.01 -19.76 4.11
C THR A 5 -24.08 -19.44 2.93
N ASP A 6 -23.50 -18.23 2.89
CA ASP A 6 -22.66 -17.76 1.79
C ASP A 6 -21.16 -18.04 1.98
N LEU A 7 -20.70 -18.49 3.15
CA LEU A 7 -19.29 -18.80 3.42
C LEU A 7 -19.05 -20.31 3.63
N THR A 8 -17.93 -20.82 3.11
CA THR A 8 -17.46 -22.18 3.40
C THR A 8 -16.81 -22.26 4.77
N ALA A 9 -16.59 -23.46 5.31
CA ALA A 9 -15.93 -23.64 6.61
C ALA A 9 -14.54 -22.95 6.70
N PRO A 10 -13.63 -23.11 5.72
CA PRO A 10 -12.34 -22.39 5.76
C PRO A 10 -12.48 -20.87 5.67
N GLN A 11 -13.48 -20.37 4.94
CA GLN A 11 -13.76 -18.93 4.90
C GLN A 11 -14.27 -18.42 6.24
N TRP A 12 -15.08 -19.22 6.93
CA TRP A 12 -15.54 -18.93 8.28
C TRP A 12 -14.40 -18.87 9.28
N GLU A 13 -13.49 -19.84 9.25
CA GLU A 13 -12.30 -19.84 10.11
C GLU A 13 -11.49 -18.55 9.92
N ALA A 14 -11.27 -18.13 8.67
CA ALA A 14 -10.58 -16.87 8.39
C ALA A 14 -11.35 -15.62 8.86
N VAL A 15 -12.68 -15.63 8.78
CA VAL A 15 -13.55 -14.53 9.24
C VAL A 15 -13.58 -14.45 10.78
N ASP A 16 -13.57 -15.59 11.45
CA ASP A 16 -13.71 -15.68 12.91
C ASP A 16 -12.38 -15.51 13.67
N HIS A 17 -11.26 -15.57 12.95
CA HIS A 17 -9.92 -15.29 13.48
C HIS A 17 -9.76 -13.82 13.91
N ALA A 18 -9.68 -13.58 15.23
CA ALA A 18 -9.51 -12.25 15.79
C ALA A 18 -8.05 -11.89 16.09
N ASP A 19 -7.33 -12.76 16.80
CA ASP A 19 -6.04 -12.44 17.41
C ASP A 19 -4.87 -13.14 16.74
N GLY A 20 -3.71 -12.45 16.69
CA GLY A 20 -2.50 -12.99 16.10
C GLY A 20 -2.47 -13.00 14.56
N ALA A 21 -1.34 -13.40 14.01
CA ALA A 21 -1.13 -13.41 12.57
C ALA A 21 -1.93 -14.53 11.87
N LEU A 22 -2.51 -14.21 10.72
CA LEU A 22 -3.21 -15.16 9.86
C LEU A 22 -2.80 -14.95 8.40
N LEU A 23 -2.43 -16.03 7.72
CA LEU A 23 -2.18 -16.06 6.27
C LEU A 23 -3.31 -16.84 5.57
N VAL A 24 -4.03 -16.17 4.67
CA VAL A 24 -5.09 -16.80 3.87
C VAL A 24 -4.59 -17.00 2.44
N LEU A 25 -4.31 -18.25 2.08
CA LEU A 25 -3.94 -18.64 0.72
C LEU A 25 -5.20 -18.90 -0.11
N ALA A 26 -5.39 -18.14 -1.18
CA ALA A 26 -6.66 -18.13 -1.89
C ALA A 26 -6.50 -17.87 -3.39
N GLY A 27 -6.90 -18.84 -4.22
CA GLY A 27 -6.86 -18.77 -5.68
C GLY A 27 -7.84 -17.75 -6.28
N PRO A 28 -7.76 -17.42 -7.58
CA PRO A 28 -8.77 -16.61 -8.26
C PRO A 28 -10.19 -17.13 -8.02
N GLY A 29 -11.19 -16.24 -7.92
CA GLY A 29 -12.59 -16.63 -7.72
C GLY A 29 -12.98 -17.17 -6.33
N SER A 30 -12.03 -17.49 -5.44
CA SER A 30 -12.27 -18.06 -4.10
C SER A 30 -12.95 -17.13 -3.07
N GLY A 31 -13.38 -15.94 -3.46
CA GLY A 31 -14.08 -15.01 -2.55
C GLY A 31 -13.18 -14.25 -1.57
N LYS A 32 -11.88 -14.09 -1.84
CA LYS A 32 -10.92 -13.30 -1.00
C LYS A 32 -11.49 -12.00 -0.44
N THR A 33 -12.03 -11.15 -1.32
CA THR A 33 -12.59 -9.85 -0.92
C THR A 33 -13.77 -10.03 0.03
N ARG A 34 -14.63 -11.03 -0.22
CA ARG A 34 -15.77 -11.36 0.65
C ARG A 34 -15.30 -11.77 2.04
N VAL A 35 -14.28 -12.63 2.13
CA VAL A 35 -13.67 -13.04 3.41
C VAL A 35 -13.13 -11.82 4.16
N ILE A 36 -12.34 -10.96 3.51
CA ILE A 36 -11.77 -9.77 4.15
C ILE A 36 -12.86 -8.82 4.66
N THR A 37 -13.88 -8.53 3.86
CA THR A 37 -14.97 -7.60 4.27
C THR A 37 -15.82 -8.17 5.40
N ARG A 38 -16.08 -9.49 5.38
CA ARG A 38 -16.80 -10.19 6.46
C ARG A 38 -15.97 -10.23 7.74
N ARG A 39 -14.65 -10.43 7.64
CA ARG A 39 -13.73 -10.39 8.77
C ARG A 39 -13.72 -9.02 9.43
N ILE A 40 -13.64 -7.93 8.66
CA ILE A 40 -13.73 -6.57 9.19
C ILE A 40 -15.04 -6.38 9.97
N ALA A 41 -16.16 -6.81 9.39
CA ALA A 41 -17.45 -6.72 10.06
C ALA A 41 -17.49 -7.54 11.37
N ARG A 42 -16.96 -8.76 11.33
CA ARG A 42 -16.88 -9.67 12.48
C ARG A 42 -16.04 -9.11 13.63
N LEU A 43 -14.92 -8.43 13.33
CA LEU A 43 -14.11 -7.77 14.34
C LEU A 43 -14.88 -6.64 15.05
N ILE A 44 -15.65 -5.86 14.29
CA ILE A 44 -16.47 -4.78 14.84
C ILE A 44 -17.61 -5.33 15.69
N GLU A 45 -18.28 -6.40 15.24
CA GLU A 45 -19.30 -7.12 16.03
C GLU A 45 -18.76 -7.63 17.37
N ARG A 46 -17.46 -7.98 17.42
CA ARG A 46 -16.75 -8.40 18.64
C ARG A 46 -16.30 -7.23 19.52
N GLY A 47 -16.64 -5.99 19.16
CA GLY A 47 -16.34 -4.80 19.96
C GLY A 47 -15.05 -4.08 19.58
N ILE A 48 -14.34 -4.49 18.53
CA ILE A 48 -13.17 -3.75 18.04
C ILE A 48 -13.63 -2.43 17.41
N SER A 49 -13.04 -1.33 17.86
CA SER A 49 -13.32 -0.01 17.29
C SER A 49 -12.98 0.01 15.80
N PRO A 50 -13.86 0.51 14.92
CA PRO A 50 -13.57 0.67 13.49
C PRO A 50 -12.32 1.50 13.19
N ARG A 51 -11.92 2.38 14.11
CA ARG A 51 -10.71 3.22 14.00
C ARG A 51 -9.42 2.43 14.20
N ASP A 52 -9.50 1.28 14.86
CA ASP A 52 -8.36 0.40 15.14
C ASP A 52 -8.17 -0.66 14.04
N ILE A 53 -8.99 -0.62 12.99
CA ILE A 53 -8.93 -1.53 11.86
C ILE A 53 -8.41 -0.79 10.61
N LEU A 54 -7.30 -1.28 10.07
CA LEU A 54 -6.70 -0.83 8.82
C LEU A 54 -6.77 -1.94 7.76
N ALA A 55 -7.40 -1.65 6.63
CA ALA A 55 -7.41 -2.52 5.46
C ALA A 55 -6.65 -1.87 4.30
N ILE A 56 -5.62 -2.55 3.81
CA ILE A 56 -4.77 -2.05 2.72
C ILE A 56 -4.94 -2.90 1.46
N THR A 57 -5.00 -2.24 0.30
CA THR A 57 -4.98 -2.89 -1.02
C THR A 57 -4.07 -2.15 -2.01
N PHE A 58 -3.93 -2.67 -3.22
CA PHE A 58 -3.01 -2.13 -4.23
C PHE A 58 -3.61 -1.01 -5.09
N THR A 59 -4.92 -0.99 -5.31
CA THR A 59 -5.56 -0.04 -6.21
C THR A 59 -6.64 0.78 -5.51
N ASN A 60 -6.84 2.02 -5.96
CA ASN A 60 -7.91 2.88 -5.44
C ASN A 60 -9.29 2.26 -5.69
N LYS A 61 -9.48 1.60 -6.85
CA LYS A 61 -10.71 0.89 -7.18
C LYS A 61 -11.02 -0.21 -6.16
N ALA A 62 -10.04 -1.06 -5.84
CA ALA A 62 -10.24 -2.11 -4.85
C ALA A 62 -10.50 -1.55 -3.44
N ALA A 63 -9.87 -0.42 -3.09
CA ALA A 63 -10.06 0.22 -1.79
C ALA A 63 -11.51 0.74 -1.66
N ASN A 64 -12.00 1.44 -2.69
CA ASN A 64 -13.37 1.96 -2.74
C ASN A 64 -14.39 0.82 -2.72
N GLU A 65 -14.23 -0.20 -3.56
CA GLU A 65 -15.13 -1.36 -3.61
C GLU A 65 -15.17 -2.10 -2.26
N MET A 66 -14.03 -2.25 -1.58
CA MET A 66 -13.96 -2.87 -0.26
C MET A 66 -14.66 -2.02 0.79
N ALA A 67 -14.43 -0.70 0.79
CA ALA A 67 -15.11 0.24 1.71
C ALA A 67 -16.63 0.19 1.54
N GLU A 68 -17.13 0.22 0.30
CA GLU A 68 -18.57 0.10 0.00
C GLU A 68 -19.15 -1.24 0.45
N ARG A 69 -18.40 -2.34 0.32
CA ARG A 69 -18.83 -3.65 0.82
C ARG A 69 -18.93 -3.66 2.35
N VAL A 70 -17.94 -3.09 3.05
CA VAL A 70 -17.99 -2.99 4.52
C VAL A 70 -19.15 -2.10 4.97
N ALA A 71 -19.36 -0.95 4.34
CA ALA A 71 -20.46 -0.03 4.65
C ALA A 71 -21.85 -0.67 4.44
N ARG A 72 -21.99 -1.58 3.47
CA ARG A 72 -23.22 -2.37 3.29
C ARG A 72 -23.42 -3.43 4.36
N LEU A 73 -22.34 -4.01 4.89
CA LEU A 73 -22.42 -5.00 5.97
C LEU A 73 -22.73 -4.33 7.31
N ILE A 74 -22.17 -3.14 7.55
CA ILE A 74 -22.35 -2.37 8.79
C ILE A 74 -22.67 -0.91 8.42
N PRO A 75 -23.95 -0.57 8.15
CA PRO A 75 -24.36 0.78 7.81
C PRO A 75 -23.97 1.81 8.89
N GLY A 76 -23.58 3.00 8.45
CA GLY A 76 -23.17 4.09 9.35
C GLY A 76 -21.77 3.94 9.96
N THR A 77 -21.07 2.84 9.69
CA THR A 77 -19.71 2.60 10.18
C THR A 77 -18.68 2.83 9.08
N GLN A 78 -17.63 3.59 9.40
CA GLN A 78 -16.48 3.79 8.51
C GLN A 78 -15.24 3.11 9.08
N VAL A 79 -14.58 2.33 8.23
CA VAL A 79 -13.31 1.66 8.51
C VAL A 79 -12.23 2.27 7.63
N TRP A 80 -11.00 2.31 8.12
CA TRP A 80 -9.89 2.82 7.31
C TRP A 80 -9.51 1.79 6.22
N VAL A 81 -10.04 2.01 5.02
CA VAL A 81 -9.64 1.27 3.82
C VAL A 81 -8.81 2.17 2.91
N SER A 82 -7.63 1.73 2.52
CA SER A 82 -6.67 2.57 1.78
C SER A 82 -5.81 1.77 0.82
N THR A 83 -5.08 2.47 -0.05
CA THR A 83 -3.88 1.91 -0.69
C THR A 83 -2.65 2.13 0.18
N PHE A 84 -1.57 1.39 -0.10
CA PHE A 84 -0.26 1.61 0.53
C PHE A 84 0.17 3.07 0.39
N HIS A 85 0.16 3.61 -0.83
CA HIS A 85 0.57 5.00 -1.09
C HIS A 85 -0.27 6.03 -0.33
N ARG A 86 -1.60 5.89 -0.30
CA ARG A 86 -2.47 6.83 0.42
C ARG A 86 -2.26 6.73 1.94
N PHE A 87 -2.05 5.53 2.45
CA PHE A 87 -1.74 5.30 3.87
C PHE A 87 -0.42 5.95 4.24
N CYS A 88 0.67 5.65 3.52
CA CYS A 88 1.99 6.21 3.76
C CYS A 88 2.02 7.73 3.59
N ALA A 89 1.35 8.28 2.58
CA ALA A 89 1.25 9.71 2.40
C ALA A 89 0.57 10.37 3.61
N ARG A 90 -0.55 9.83 4.09
CA ARG A 90 -1.22 10.34 5.30
C ARG A 90 -0.32 10.25 6.53
N LEU A 91 0.39 9.14 6.71
CA LEU A 91 1.34 8.96 7.82
C LEU A 91 2.43 10.03 7.79
N LEU A 92 3.07 10.24 6.64
CA LEU A 92 4.11 11.25 6.44
C LEU A 92 3.57 12.67 6.56
N ARG A 93 2.33 12.92 6.16
CA ARG A 93 1.69 14.23 6.36
C ARG A 93 1.47 14.55 7.84
N HIS A 94 1.29 13.53 8.69
CA HIS A 94 1.10 13.73 10.12
C HIS A 94 2.42 13.70 10.92
N HIS A 95 3.37 12.83 10.54
CA HIS A 95 4.59 12.56 11.30
C HIS A 95 5.90 12.84 10.55
N GLY A 96 5.83 13.35 9.32
CA GLY A 96 7.00 13.53 8.45
C GLY A 96 8.09 14.45 9.03
N GLN A 97 7.73 15.35 9.94
CA GLN A 97 8.70 16.23 10.60
C GLN A 97 9.80 15.44 11.34
N ALA A 98 9.49 14.26 11.87
CA ALA A 98 10.47 13.40 12.53
C ALA A 98 11.58 12.89 11.60
N VAL A 99 11.36 12.95 10.28
CA VAL A 99 12.32 12.58 9.24
C VAL A 99 12.66 13.77 8.32
N GLY A 100 12.46 14.99 8.79
CA GLY A 100 12.80 16.22 8.06
C GLY A 100 11.85 16.57 6.91
N LEU A 101 10.69 15.93 6.81
CA LEU A 101 9.69 16.22 5.79
C LEU A 101 8.64 17.21 6.30
N GLN A 102 8.39 18.27 5.53
CA GLN A 102 7.30 19.19 5.82
C GLN A 102 5.95 18.53 5.51
N PRO A 103 4.89 18.79 6.31
CA PRO A 103 3.55 18.27 6.07
C PRO A 103 2.91 18.71 4.75
N ASN A 104 3.53 19.58 3.95
CA ASN A 104 3.05 20.03 2.64
C ASN A 104 3.88 19.50 1.46
N PHE A 105 4.70 18.46 1.64
CA PHE A 105 5.56 17.90 0.60
C PHE A 105 4.84 17.55 -0.71
N THR A 106 5.46 17.81 -1.86
CA THR A 106 4.91 17.46 -3.17
C THR A 106 5.14 15.98 -3.49
N ILE A 107 4.12 15.31 -4.01
CA ILE A 107 4.26 13.96 -4.58
C ILE A 107 4.53 14.14 -6.07
N LEU A 108 5.74 13.80 -6.50
CA LEU A 108 6.17 13.92 -7.90
C LEU A 108 5.53 12.84 -8.76
N ASP A 109 4.96 13.25 -9.88
CA ASP A 109 4.49 12.30 -10.88
C ASP A 109 5.65 11.79 -11.76
N THR A 110 5.33 10.91 -12.72
CA THR A 110 6.34 10.32 -13.61
C THR A 110 7.02 11.36 -14.52
N ALA A 111 6.31 12.42 -14.92
CA ALA A 111 6.85 13.47 -15.77
C ALA A 111 7.83 14.34 -14.96
N ASP A 112 7.42 14.76 -13.75
CA ASP A 112 8.26 15.52 -12.82
C ASP A 112 9.55 14.77 -12.50
N GLN A 113 9.44 13.48 -12.17
CA GLN A 113 10.59 12.61 -11.89
C GLN A 113 11.57 12.57 -13.07
N ARG A 114 11.07 12.48 -14.31
CA ARG A 114 11.92 12.43 -15.51
C ARG A 114 12.59 13.77 -15.79
N SER A 115 11.91 14.89 -15.53
CA SER A 115 12.49 16.22 -15.70
C SER A 115 13.65 16.44 -14.72
N ILE A 116 13.44 16.13 -13.44
CA ILE A 116 14.50 16.23 -12.42
C ILE A 116 15.70 15.33 -12.76
N LEU A 117 15.46 14.09 -13.20
CA LEU A 117 16.56 13.20 -13.58
C LEU A 117 17.36 13.72 -14.77
N LYS A 118 16.73 14.43 -15.72
CA LYS A 118 17.46 15.07 -16.84
C LYS A 118 18.34 16.20 -16.37
N GLU A 119 17.82 17.05 -15.47
CA GLU A 119 18.57 18.18 -14.90
C GLU A 119 19.79 17.67 -14.13
N VAL A 120 19.59 16.71 -13.22
CA VAL A 120 20.69 16.08 -12.44
C VAL A 120 21.73 15.43 -13.36
N LEU A 121 21.31 14.74 -14.42
CA LEU A 121 22.24 14.11 -15.35
C LEU A 121 23.10 15.13 -16.08
N ALA A 122 22.51 16.24 -16.54
CA ALA A 122 23.23 17.31 -17.23
C ALA A 122 24.23 18.04 -16.31
N GLU A 123 23.96 18.09 -15.00
CA GLU A 123 24.88 18.63 -14.00
C GLU A 123 26.08 17.72 -13.73
N ILE A 124 25.87 16.39 -13.74
CA ILE A 124 26.92 15.40 -13.49
C ILE A 124 27.82 15.22 -14.72
N ASP A 125 27.22 15.12 -15.90
CA ASP A 125 27.93 14.89 -17.15
C ASP A 125 27.18 15.54 -18.32
N GLN A 126 27.73 16.64 -18.83
CA GLN A 126 27.14 17.39 -19.95
C GLN A 126 27.16 16.60 -21.26
N GLU A 127 28.00 15.56 -21.38
CA GLU A 127 28.09 14.69 -22.56
C GLU A 127 27.17 13.47 -22.46
N ALA A 128 26.57 13.21 -21.29
CA ALA A 128 25.66 12.08 -21.06
C ALA A 128 24.26 12.25 -21.68
N ALA A 129 24.10 13.13 -22.68
CA ALA A 129 22.83 13.41 -23.36
C ALA A 129 22.15 12.15 -23.95
N HIS A 130 22.92 11.09 -24.23
CA HIS A 130 22.42 9.84 -24.80
C HIS A 130 21.90 8.84 -23.77
N VAL A 131 22.10 9.05 -22.46
CA VAL A 131 21.69 8.07 -21.45
C VAL A 131 20.16 8.04 -21.34
N PRO A 132 19.52 6.86 -21.50
CA PRO A 132 18.06 6.78 -21.44
C PRO A 132 17.53 7.02 -20.02
N ILE A 133 16.97 8.20 -19.76
CA ILE A 133 16.38 8.59 -18.46
C ILE A 133 15.36 7.57 -17.94
N GLY A 134 14.60 6.95 -18.84
CA GLY A 134 13.65 5.89 -18.47
C GLY A 134 14.31 4.68 -17.82
N GLN A 135 15.52 4.30 -18.26
CA GLN A 135 16.27 3.19 -17.67
C GLN A 135 16.85 3.57 -16.30
N ILE A 136 17.33 4.81 -16.14
CA ILE A 136 17.78 5.33 -14.84
C ILE A 136 16.61 5.30 -13.84
N ALA A 137 15.45 5.87 -14.21
CA ALA A 137 14.26 5.89 -13.37
C ALA A 137 13.81 4.48 -12.97
N ALA A 138 13.85 3.52 -13.90
CA ALA A 138 13.51 2.12 -13.63
C ALA A 138 14.48 1.49 -12.61
N ARG A 139 15.79 1.70 -12.75
CA ARG A 139 16.80 1.20 -11.79
C ARG A 139 16.58 1.78 -10.39
N ILE A 140 16.34 3.09 -10.29
CA ILE A 140 16.01 3.76 -9.02
C ILE A 140 14.73 3.17 -8.41
N SER A 141 13.70 2.95 -9.22
CA SER A 141 12.44 2.36 -8.75
C SER A 141 12.65 0.94 -8.20
N VAL A 142 13.47 0.11 -8.85
CA VAL A 142 13.79 -1.24 -8.38
C VAL A 142 14.55 -1.18 -7.06
N ALA A 143 15.55 -0.30 -6.93
CA ALA A 143 16.30 -0.11 -5.69
C ALA A 143 15.37 0.31 -4.53
N LYS A 144 14.51 1.31 -4.76
CA LYS A 144 13.52 1.76 -3.75
C LYS A 144 12.54 0.66 -3.34
N ASN A 145 12.04 -0.14 -4.29
CA ASN A 145 11.13 -1.26 -3.99
C ASN A 145 11.81 -2.38 -3.17
N ARG A 146 13.14 -2.47 -3.23
CA ARG A 146 13.96 -3.38 -2.43
C ARG A 146 14.52 -2.75 -1.15
N LEU A 147 14.12 -1.52 -0.84
CA LEU A 147 14.62 -0.73 0.29
C LEU A 147 16.14 -0.53 0.28
N ILE A 148 16.74 -0.50 -0.92
CA ILE A 148 18.17 -0.23 -1.11
C ILE A 148 18.38 1.29 -1.13
N THR A 149 19.24 1.77 -0.24
CA THR A 149 19.59 3.20 -0.13
C THR A 149 20.60 3.60 -1.22
N PRO A 150 20.76 4.91 -1.52
CA PRO A 150 21.82 5.37 -2.42
C PRO A 150 23.21 4.91 -2.00
N ASP A 151 23.56 5.01 -0.71
CA ASP A 151 24.87 4.60 -0.18
C ASP A 151 25.14 3.10 -0.41
N THR A 152 24.14 2.26 -0.13
CA THR A 152 24.22 0.81 -0.38
C THR A 152 24.34 0.50 -1.87
N LEU A 153 23.63 1.24 -2.73
CA LEU A 153 23.67 1.03 -4.17
C LEU A 153 25.07 1.36 -4.73
N SER A 154 25.71 2.43 -4.25
CA SER A 154 27.06 2.82 -4.66
C SER A 154 28.10 1.76 -4.30
N GLN A 155 28.05 1.22 -3.08
CA GLN A 155 28.96 0.15 -2.63
C GLN A 155 28.86 -1.10 -3.52
N GLN A 156 27.65 -1.50 -3.92
CA GLN A 156 27.44 -2.66 -4.80
C GLN A 156 28.00 -2.47 -6.22
N VAL A 157 28.19 -1.22 -6.67
CA VAL A 157 28.79 -0.90 -7.96
C VAL A 157 30.31 -0.89 -7.87
N GLU A 158 30.88 -0.54 -6.72
CA GLU A 158 32.33 -0.56 -6.49
C GLU A 158 32.89 -1.98 -6.30
N ASP A 159 32.07 -2.89 -5.78
CA ASP A 159 32.45 -4.29 -5.51
C ASP A 159 32.27 -5.25 -6.72
N GLY A 160 31.86 -4.75 -7.89
CA GLY A 160 31.55 -5.57 -9.08
C GLY A 160 32.19 -5.09 -10.37
#